data_AF-A0A2E4EIY0-F1
#
_entry.id   AF-A0A2E4EIY0-F1
#
_cell.length_a   1.000
_cell.length_b   1.000
_cell.length_c   1.000
_cell.angle_alpha   90.00
_cell.angle_beta   90.00
_cell.angle_gamma   90.00
#
_symmetry.space_group_name_H-M   'P 1'
#
loop_
_entity.id
_entity.type
_entity.pdbx_description
1 polymer ?
#
loop_
_entity_poly.entity_id
_entity_poly.type
_entity_poly.pdbx_seq_one_letter_code
_entity_poly.pdbx_strand_id
1 'polypeptide(L)'
;MVELKKLFNLRNQLVKALKMLNTAHTTAKNKIASSLIEHQFRNDSEDFLNHQIKNLEKQIMELVQSEHEINRNFKLATSVTGIGTITAIELILNTRNFKRIDSPKKAAAYAGICPYPNQSGNIAKKQRVHFRANKKLKSLLHICAKTVCIHNKEFRLYRERKMLEGKHFYLVMNNVSNKLLRTVYAVIKSGQPFDKNYVQLDPRKKLEIL
;
A
#
# COMPACT_ATOMS: atom_id res chain seq x y z
N MET A 1 11.39 15.72 3.08
CA MET A 1 11.37 14.30 3.56
C MET A 1 11.22 14.06 5.08
N VAL A 2 12.04 14.67 5.96
CA VAL A 2 11.96 14.40 7.42
C VAL A 2 10.62 14.84 8.01
N GLU A 3 10.21 16.06 7.67
CA GLU A 3 8.93 16.64 8.10
C GLU A 3 7.73 15.84 7.59
N LEU A 4 7.71 15.49 6.30
CA LEU A 4 6.69 14.61 5.71
C LEU A 4 6.52 13.31 6.51
N LYS A 5 7.63 12.69 6.93
CA LYS A 5 7.59 11.48 7.77
C LYS A 5 7.00 11.75 9.15
N LYS A 6 7.32 12.89 9.79
CA LYS A 6 6.77 13.28 11.09
C LYS A 6 5.25 13.48 11.01
N LEU A 7 4.77 14.27 10.05
CA LEU A 7 3.33 14.51 9.87
C LEU A 7 2.58 13.23 9.52
N PHE A 8 3.14 12.41 8.64
CA PHE A 8 2.50 11.15 8.27
C PHE A 8 2.44 10.15 9.45
N ASN A 9 3.46 10.13 10.32
CA ASN A 9 3.44 9.36 11.55
C ASN A 9 2.36 9.86 12.53
N LEU A 10 2.25 11.18 12.71
CA LEU A 10 1.20 11.79 13.54
C LEU A 10 -0.19 11.45 13.00
N ARG A 11 -0.42 11.55 11.68
CA ARG A 11 -1.66 11.12 11.04
C ARG A 11 -1.99 9.66 11.36
N ASN A 12 -1.00 8.77 11.34
CA ASN A 12 -1.22 7.36 11.69
C ASN A 12 -1.58 7.16 13.17
N GLN A 13 -1.01 7.97 14.07
CA GLN A 13 -1.36 7.96 15.49
C GLN A 13 -2.81 8.41 15.71
N LEU A 14 -3.24 9.51 15.07
CA LEU A 14 -4.62 10.00 15.17
C LEU A 14 -5.62 8.99 14.60
N VAL A 15 -5.33 8.38 13.44
CA VAL A 15 -6.20 7.33 12.88
C VAL A 15 -6.29 6.11 13.79
N LYS A 16 -5.22 5.76 14.50
CA LYS A 16 -5.25 4.69 15.50
C LYS A 16 -6.15 5.07 16.67
N ALA A 17 -6.04 6.30 17.17
CA ALA A 17 -6.88 6.80 18.26
C ALA A 17 -8.37 6.82 17.87
N LEU A 18 -8.69 7.35 16.68
CA LEU A 18 -10.05 7.33 16.13
C LEU A 18 -10.60 5.91 16.02
N LYS A 19 -9.81 4.97 15.48
CA LYS A 19 -10.23 3.56 15.38
C LYS A 19 -10.54 2.93 16.75
N MET A 20 -9.74 3.24 17.77
CA MET A 20 -9.98 2.78 19.13
C MET A 20 -11.28 3.34 19.69
N LEU A 21 -11.55 4.64 19.46
CA LEU A 21 -12.79 5.30 19.87
C LEU A 21 -14.01 4.67 19.21
N ASN A 22 -14.00 4.49 17.88
CA ASN A 22 -15.11 3.90 17.13
C ASN A 22 -15.38 2.45 17.57
N THR A 23 -14.33 1.68 17.87
CA THR A 23 -14.49 0.30 18.36
C THR A 23 -15.17 0.30 19.72
N ALA A 24 -14.76 1.19 20.64
CA ALA A 24 -15.38 1.33 21.95
C ALA A 24 -16.85 1.81 21.85
N HIS A 25 -17.15 2.75 20.94
CA HIS A 25 -18.52 3.23 20.69
C HIS A 25 -19.42 2.11 20.15
N THR A 26 -18.92 1.30 19.22
CA THR A 26 -19.66 0.15 18.68
C THR A 26 -19.98 -0.87 19.79
N THR A 27 -19.03 -1.16 20.67
CA THR A 27 -19.25 -2.04 21.83
C THR A 27 -20.26 -1.45 22.83
N ALA A 28 -20.22 -0.12 23.04
CA ALA A 28 -21.13 0.57 23.95
C ALA A 28 -22.58 0.64 23.43
N LYS A 29 -22.78 0.89 22.13
CA LYS A 29 -24.13 0.90 21.49
C LYS A 29 -24.89 -0.41 21.65
N ASN A 30 -24.18 -1.53 21.79
CA ASN A 30 -24.79 -2.84 22.01
C ASN A 30 -25.22 -3.08 23.47
N LYS A 31 -24.95 -2.13 24.38
CA LYS A 31 -25.47 -2.13 25.76
C LYS A 31 -26.67 -1.21 25.85
N ILE A 32 -27.73 -1.68 26.52
CA ILE A 32 -29.10 -1.11 26.49
C ILE A 32 -29.22 0.25 27.21
N ALA A 33 -28.15 0.81 27.77
CA ALA A 33 -28.19 2.10 28.45
C ALA A 33 -26.85 2.85 28.29
N SER A 34 -26.73 3.68 27.26
CA SER A 34 -25.71 4.73 27.18
C SER A 34 -26.40 6.08 27.28
N SER A 35 -25.90 6.94 28.17
CA SER A 35 -26.49 8.27 28.35
C SER A 35 -26.38 9.09 27.07
N LEU A 36 -27.38 9.95 26.80
CA LEU A 36 -27.37 10.89 25.67
C LEU A 36 -26.10 11.75 25.67
N ILE A 37 -25.67 12.17 26.86
CA ILE A 37 -24.46 12.97 27.07
C ILE A 37 -23.20 12.19 26.65
N GLU A 38 -23.06 10.92 27.05
CA GLU A 38 -21.93 10.09 26.62
C GLU A 38 -21.88 9.92 25.09
N HIS A 39 -23.02 9.76 24.44
CA HIS A 39 -23.08 9.68 22.98
C HIS A 39 -22.62 10.96 22.31
N GLN A 40 -23.06 12.11 22.82
CA GLN A 40 -22.68 13.41 22.29
C GLN A 40 -21.16 13.64 22.40
N PHE A 41 -20.57 13.46 23.59
CA PHE A 41 -19.13 13.63 23.79
C PHE A 41 -18.29 12.69 22.90
N ARG A 42 -18.77 11.47 22.66
CA ARG A 42 -18.10 10.53 21.76
C ARG A 42 -18.15 11.01 20.31
N ASN A 43 -19.31 11.43 19.84
CA ASN A 43 -19.47 11.95 18.47
C ASN A 43 -18.60 13.21 18.26
N ASP A 44 -18.61 14.16 19.21
CA ASP A 44 -17.79 15.37 19.14
C ASP A 44 -16.29 15.05 19.08
N SER A 45 -15.86 14.04 19.86
CA SER A 45 -14.47 13.55 19.83
C SER A 45 -14.10 12.89 18.50
N GLU A 46 -15.01 12.09 17.92
CA GLU A 46 -14.82 11.49 16.60
C GLU A 46 -14.70 12.56 15.51
N ASP A 47 -15.58 13.56 15.53
CA ASP A 47 -15.60 14.65 14.57
C ASP A 47 -14.35 15.53 14.66
N PHE A 48 -13.91 15.85 15.88
CA PHE A 48 -12.67 16.57 16.10
C PHE A 48 -11.47 15.81 15.52
N LEU A 49 -11.34 14.51 15.82
CA LEU A 49 -10.24 13.69 15.29
C LEU A 49 -10.29 13.58 13.77
N ASN A 50 -11.47 13.39 13.19
CA ASN A 50 -11.67 13.35 11.74
C ASN A 50 -11.23 14.66 11.09
N HIS A 51 -11.59 15.81 11.67
CA HIS A 51 -11.17 17.12 11.18
C HIS A 51 -9.65 17.29 11.23
N GLN A 52 -9.02 16.93 12.35
CA GLN A 52 -7.55 16.99 12.49
C GLN A 52 -6.83 16.07 11.50
N ILE A 53 -7.36 14.86 11.26
CA ILE A 53 -6.80 13.93 10.26
C ILE A 53 -6.88 14.54 8.86
N LYS A 54 -8.04 15.10 8.47
CA LYS A 54 -8.21 15.75 7.15
C LYS A 54 -7.23 16.92 6.97
N ASN A 55 -7.07 17.76 7.99
CA ASN A 55 -6.13 18.88 7.95
C ASN A 55 -4.68 18.41 7.79
N LEU A 56 -4.27 17.36 8.52
CA LEU A 56 -2.94 16.76 8.35
C LEU A 56 -2.77 16.15 6.96
N GLU A 57 -3.77 15.46 6.44
CA GLU A 57 -3.71 14.90 5.08
C GLU A 57 -3.55 15.97 4.02
N LYS A 58 -4.19 17.14 4.18
CA LYS A 58 -3.99 18.31 3.32
C LYS A 58 -2.54 18.82 3.38
N GLN A 59 -1.99 19.05 4.57
CA GLN A 59 -0.61 19.52 4.74
C GLN A 59 0.42 18.51 4.19
N ILE A 60 0.18 17.21 4.40
CA ILE A 60 1.00 16.14 3.83
C ILE A 60 1.00 16.23 2.31
N MET A 61 -0.16 16.46 1.69
CA MET A 61 -0.27 16.60 0.24
C MET A 61 0.43 17.86 -0.28
N GLU A 62 0.32 18.99 0.42
CA GLU A 62 1.03 20.23 0.09
C GLU A 62 2.56 20.01 0.08
N LEU A 63 3.10 19.34 1.11
CA LEU A 63 4.53 18.97 1.16
C LEU A 63 4.93 18.04 0.01
N VAL A 64 4.12 17.02 -0.29
CA VAL A 64 4.36 16.10 -1.43
C VAL A 64 4.40 16.86 -2.75
N GLN A 65 3.53 17.86 -2.92
CA GLN A 65 3.45 18.65 -4.14
C GLN A 65 4.58 19.67 -4.28
N SER A 66 5.09 20.19 -3.16
CA SER A 66 6.19 21.15 -3.12
C SER A 66 7.54 20.58 -3.58
N GLU A 67 7.81 19.29 -3.31
CA GLU A 67 9.04 18.63 -3.73
C GLU A 67 8.87 17.96 -5.12
N HIS A 68 9.45 18.54 -6.17
CA HIS A 68 9.22 18.12 -7.58
C HIS A 68 9.42 16.61 -7.82
N GLU A 69 10.53 16.02 -7.38
CA GLU A 69 10.80 14.59 -7.57
C GLU A 69 9.81 13.69 -6.81
N ILE A 70 9.39 14.11 -5.61
CA ILE A 70 8.42 13.36 -4.81
C ILE A 70 7.05 13.45 -5.47
N ASN A 71 6.65 14.64 -5.90
CA ASN A 71 5.39 14.86 -6.60
C ASN A 71 5.30 14.02 -7.88
N ARG A 72 6.37 13.99 -8.68
CA ARG A 72 6.45 13.16 -9.89
C ARG A 72 6.23 11.68 -9.57
N ASN A 73 7.01 11.13 -8.62
CA ASN A 73 6.91 9.72 -8.26
C ASN A 73 5.59 9.38 -7.57
N PHE A 74 5.02 10.32 -6.81
CA PHE A 74 3.69 10.19 -6.24
C PHE A 74 2.62 10.05 -7.32
N LYS A 75 2.59 10.97 -8.30
CA LYS A 75 1.64 10.93 -9.43
C LYS A 75 1.76 9.63 -10.22
N LEU A 76 2.99 9.20 -10.50
CA LEU A 76 3.28 7.92 -11.16
C LEU A 76 2.77 6.74 -10.34
N ALA A 77 3.06 6.68 -9.03
CA ALA A 77 2.60 5.59 -8.17
C ALA A 77 1.07 5.54 -8.09
N THR A 78 0.39 6.69 -7.93
CA THR A 78 -1.08 6.75 -7.85
C THR A 78 -1.79 6.51 -9.18
N SER A 79 -1.09 6.63 -10.31
CA SER A 79 -1.65 6.25 -11.62
C SER A 79 -1.93 4.74 -11.73
N VAL A 80 -1.21 3.92 -10.95
CA VAL A 80 -1.41 2.47 -10.92
C VAL A 80 -2.75 2.16 -10.24
N THR A 81 -3.64 1.47 -10.97
CA THR A 81 -4.95 1.08 -10.44
C THR A 81 -4.81 0.35 -9.11
N GLY A 82 -5.53 0.81 -8.08
CA GLY A 82 -5.53 0.24 -6.74
C GLY A 82 -4.51 0.83 -5.78
N ILE A 83 -3.56 1.68 -6.23
CA ILE A 83 -2.67 2.43 -5.35
C ILE A 83 -3.31 3.77 -4.99
N GLY A 84 -3.71 3.91 -3.72
CA GLY A 84 -4.21 5.17 -3.17
C GLY A 84 -3.12 6.09 -2.63
N THR A 85 -3.52 7.31 -2.25
CA THR A 85 -2.64 8.36 -1.72
C THR A 85 -1.78 7.89 -0.54
N ILE A 86 -2.41 7.29 0.48
CA ILE A 86 -1.74 6.80 1.68
C ILE A 86 -0.70 5.72 1.34
N THR A 87 -1.03 4.79 0.45
CA THR A 87 -0.10 3.72 0.04
C THR A 87 1.07 4.29 -0.77
N ALA A 88 0.81 5.25 -1.66
CA ALA A 88 1.86 5.92 -2.42
C ALA A 88 2.83 6.67 -1.49
N ILE A 89 2.33 7.44 -0.52
CA ILE A 89 3.15 8.15 0.47
C ILE A 89 3.93 7.17 1.33
N GLU A 90 3.30 6.08 1.80
CA GLU A 90 3.99 5.03 2.55
C GLU A 90 5.14 4.42 1.74
N LEU A 91 4.93 4.11 0.46
CA LEU A 91 5.98 3.61 -0.43
C LEU A 91 7.13 4.62 -0.56
N ILE A 92 6.83 5.89 -0.82
CA ILE A 92 7.83 6.96 -0.94
C ILE A 92 8.64 7.09 0.36
N LEU A 93 7.98 7.14 1.51
CA LEU A 93 8.65 7.28 2.81
C LEU A 93 9.55 6.09 3.15
N ASN A 94 9.09 4.86 2.91
CA ASN A 94 9.86 3.65 3.24
C ASN A 94 11.03 3.42 2.29
N THR A 95 10.87 3.76 1.01
CA THR A 95 11.88 3.54 -0.03
C THR A 95 12.82 4.73 -0.20
N ARG A 96 12.60 5.83 0.54
CA ARG A 96 13.23 7.14 0.33
C ARG A 96 13.08 7.60 -1.12
N ASN A 97 11.84 7.74 -1.55
CA ASN A 97 11.45 8.08 -2.92
C ASN A 97 12.03 7.12 -3.97
N PHE A 98 11.94 5.81 -3.70
CA PHE A 98 12.46 4.73 -4.55
C PHE A 98 13.99 4.74 -4.76
N LYS A 99 14.75 5.57 -4.02
CA LYS A 99 16.21 5.67 -4.14
C LYS A 99 16.95 4.66 -3.27
N ARG A 100 16.47 4.42 -2.04
CA ARG A 100 17.14 3.49 -1.10
C ARG A 100 16.78 2.03 -1.38
N ILE A 101 15.55 1.80 -1.81
CA ILE A 101 15.07 0.50 -2.26
C ILE A 101 14.68 0.69 -3.71
N ASP A 102 15.62 0.38 -4.59
CA ASP A 102 15.57 0.59 -6.04
C ASP A 102 14.98 -0.60 -6.81
N SER A 103 14.94 -1.77 -6.17
CA SER A 103 14.49 -3.02 -6.76
C SER A 103 13.14 -3.45 -6.17
N PRO A 104 12.16 -3.81 -7.01
CA PRO A 104 10.88 -4.31 -6.53
C PRO A 104 11.03 -5.63 -5.75
N LYS A 105 12.07 -6.43 -6.04
CA LYS A 105 12.37 -7.65 -5.26
C LYS A 105 12.77 -7.31 -3.83
N LYS A 106 13.66 -6.33 -3.65
CA LYS A 106 14.08 -5.83 -2.33
C LYS A 106 12.87 -5.23 -1.60
N ALA A 107 12.03 -4.48 -2.30
CA ALA A 107 10.82 -3.89 -1.76
C ALA A 107 9.80 -4.94 -1.29
N ALA A 108 9.56 -5.99 -2.09
CA ALA A 108 8.67 -7.09 -1.73
C ALA A 108 9.15 -7.86 -0.50
N ALA A 109 10.47 -8.07 -0.39
CA ALA A 109 11.08 -8.72 0.77
C ALA A 109 11.03 -7.82 2.02
N TYR A 110 11.27 -6.51 1.86
CA TYR A 110 11.12 -5.51 2.93
C TYR A 110 9.67 -5.42 3.44
N ALA A 111 8.69 -5.43 2.55
CA ALA A 111 7.26 -5.46 2.88
C ALA A 111 6.80 -6.83 3.41
N GLY A 112 7.63 -7.88 3.39
CA GLY A 112 7.25 -9.23 3.82
C GLY A 112 6.20 -9.91 2.93
N ILE A 113 6.15 -9.52 1.66
CA ILE A 113 5.34 -10.17 0.61
C ILE A 113 6.08 -11.39 0.08
N CYS A 114 7.39 -11.26 -0.16
CA CYS A 114 8.25 -12.34 -0.60
C CYS A 114 9.05 -12.89 0.59
N PRO A 115 9.10 -14.21 0.81
CA PRO A 115 9.92 -14.80 1.87
C PRO A 115 11.41 -14.74 1.49
N TYR A 116 12.27 -14.74 2.51
CA TYR A 116 13.72 -14.82 2.31
C TYR A 116 14.17 -16.28 2.20
N PRO A 117 15.18 -16.57 1.37
CA PRO A 117 15.86 -17.86 1.44
C PRO A 117 16.42 -18.05 2.86
N ASN A 118 16.15 -19.21 3.44
CA ASN A 118 16.62 -19.57 4.77
C ASN A 118 17.64 -20.69 4.61
N GLN A 119 18.88 -20.31 4.33
CA GLN A 119 20.00 -21.22 4.08
C GLN A 119 21.11 -20.97 5.09
N SER A 120 21.65 -22.05 5.65
CA SER A 120 22.85 -22.04 6.50
C SER A 120 23.79 -23.14 5.99
N GLY A 121 24.91 -22.74 5.40
CA GLY A 121 25.79 -23.68 4.67
C GLY A 121 25.02 -24.43 3.59
N ASN A 122 25.14 -25.76 3.56
CA ASN A 122 24.46 -26.63 2.60
C ASN A 122 22.99 -26.95 2.95
N ILE A 123 22.46 -26.46 4.07
CA ILE A 123 21.12 -26.80 4.54
C ILE A 123 20.13 -25.70 4.12
N ALA A 124 19.22 -26.05 3.21
CA ALA A 124 18.09 -25.21 2.83
C ALA A 124 16.86 -25.52 3.70
N LYS A 125 16.48 -24.56 4.56
CA LYS A 125 15.26 -24.64 5.37
C LYS A 125 14.10 -23.95 4.65
N LYS A 126 12.88 -24.20 5.14
CA LYS A 126 11.67 -23.52 4.64
C LYS A 126 11.86 -22.00 4.69
N GLN A 127 11.60 -21.34 3.56
CA GLN A 127 11.68 -19.89 3.42
C GLN A 127 10.72 -19.20 4.38
N ARG A 128 11.17 -18.12 5.03
CA ARG A 128 10.38 -17.38 6.03
C ARG A 128 10.41 -15.88 5.75
N VAL A 129 9.35 -15.20 6.13
CA VAL A 129 9.33 -13.73 6.16
C VAL A 129 10.13 -13.27 7.37
N HIS A 130 11.01 -12.30 7.18
CA HIS A 130 11.84 -11.76 8.26
C HIS A 130 10.98 -11.02 9.30
N PHE A 131 11.33 -11.12 10.59
CA PHE A 131 10.55 -10.50 11.68
C PHE A 131 10.48 -8.96 11.58
N ARG A 132 11.54 -8.33 11.04
CA ARG A 132 11.62 -6.88 10.78
C ARG A 132 10.88 -6.42 9.51
N ALA A 133 10.14 -7.30 8.82
CA ALA A 133 9.37 -6.90 7.66
C ALA A 133 8.32 -5.84 8.02
N ASN A 134 8.09 -4.87 7.13
CA ASN A 134 7.10 -3.83 7.35
C ASN A 134 5.66 -4.39 7.17
N LYS A 135 5.09 -4.86 8.29
CA LYS A 135 3.73 -5.44 8.34
C LYS A 135 2.65 -4.44 7.93
N LYS A 136 2.85 -3.13 8.19
CA LYS A 136 1.90 -2.09 7.79
C LYS A 136 1.82 -1.99 6.27
N LEU A 137 2.98 -1.91 5.62
CA LEU A 137 3.07 -1.88 4.16
C LEU A 137 2.50 -3.15 3.53
N LYS A 138 2.70 -4.32 4.16
CA LYS A 138 2.06 -5.58 3.74
C LYS A 138 0.54 -5.47 3.71
N SER A 139 -0.05 -4.99 4.80
CA SER A 139 -1.50 -4.84 4.92
C SER A 139 -2.06 -3.84 3.90
N LEU A 140 -1.39 -2.71 3.69
CA LEU A 140 -1.77 -1.72 2.67
C LEU A 140 -1.75 -2.35 1.27
N LEU A 141 -0.66 -3.04 0.91
CA LEU A 141 -0.52 -3.69 -0.40
C LEU A 141 -1.51 -4.85 -0.58
N HIS A 142 -1.97 -5.49 0.50
CA HIS A 142 -3.03 -6.50 0.44
C HIS A 142 -4.39 -5.86 0.13
N ILE A 143 -4.71 -4.71 0.73
CA ILE A 143 -5.94 -3.96 0.42
C ILE A 143 -5.90 -3.46 -1.02
N CYS A 144 -4.79 -2.85 -1.45
CA CYS A 144 -4.59 -2.43 -2.84
C CYS A 144 -4.72 -3.60 -3.82
N ALA A 145 -4.21 -4.79 -3.47
CA ALA A 145 -4.35 -6.00 -4.26
C ALA A 145 -5.81 -6.46 -4.41
N LYS A 146 -6.64 -6.30 -3.37
CA LYS A 146 -8.08 -6.58 -3.48
C LYS A 146 -8.76 -5.61 -4.44
N THR A 147 -8.50 -4.30 -4.27
CA THR A 147 -9.07 -3.24 -5.11
C THR A 147 -8.68 -3.40 -6.58
N VAL A 148 -7.40 -3.66 -6.87
CA VAL A 148 -6.96 -3.81 -8.28
C VAL A 148 -7.58 -5.02 -8.95
N CYS A 149 -7.86 -6.13 -8.24
CA CYS A 149 -8.56 -7.27 -8.82
C CYS A 149 -10.02 -6.96 -9.19
N ILE A 150 -10.63 -5.98 -8.54
CA ILE A 150 -11.98 -5.52 -8.86
C ILE A 150 -11.93 -4.61 -10.10
N HIS A 151 -11.01 -3.65 -10.17
CA HIS A 151 -11.05 -2.61 -11.21
C HIS A 151 -10.15 -2.88 -12.44
N ASN A 152 -9.23 -3.85 -12.36
CA ASN A 152 -8.32 -4.19 -13.44
C ASN A 152 -8.47 -5.68 -13.85
N LYS A 153 -8.86 -5.90 -15.11
CA LYS A 153 -9.11 -7.22 -15.71
C LYS A 153 -7.86 -8.10 -15.68
N GLU A 154 -6.68 -7.55 -15.96
CA GLU A 154 -5.42 -8.31 -15.99
C GLU A 154 -5.06 -8.86 -14.60
N PHE A 155 -5.25 -8.07 -13.55
CA PHE A 155 -5.03 -8.51 -12.17
C PHE A 155 -6.10 -9.51 -11.72
N ARG A 156 -7.35 -9.32 -12.15
CA ARG A 156 -8.44 -10.26 -11.89
C ARG A 156 -8.15 -11.65 -12.46
N LEU A 157 -7.80 -11.71 -13.74
CA LEU A 157 -7.46 -12.96 -14.43
C LEU A 157 -6.22 -13.61 -13.82
N TYR A 158 -5.22 -12.81 -13.42
CA TYR A 158 -4.04 -13.32 -12.73
C TYR A 158 -4.41 -13.97 -11.38
N ARG A 159 -5.29 -13.35 -10.60
CA ARG A 159 -5.81 -13.91 -9.35
C ARG A 159 -6.56 -15.22 -9.59
N GLU A 160 -7.49 -15.24 -10.55
CA GLU A 160 -8.31 -16.41 -10.88
C GLU A 160 -7.46 -17.59 -11.34
N ARG A 161 -6.52 -17.36 -12.28
CA ARG A 161 -5.56 -18.39 -12.70
C ARG A 161 -4.79 -18.97 -11.51
N LYS A 162 -4.32 -18.11 -10.59
CA LYS A 162 -3.59 -18.55 -9.40
C LYS A 162 -4.46 -19.30 -8.39
N MET A 163 -5.77 -19.03 -8.34
CA MET A 163 -6.72 -19.83 -7.54
C MET A 163 -6.97 -21.19 -8.18
N LEU A 164 -7.08 -21.27 -9.52
CA LEU A 164 -7.25 -22.53 -10.26
C LEU A 164 -6.03 -23.48 -10.09
N GLU A 165 -4.84 -22.94 -9.82
CA GLU A 165 -3.66 -23.72 -9.42
C GLU A 165 -3.79 -24.38 -8.02
N GLY A 166 -4.94 -24.29 -7.34
CA GLY A 166 -5.19 -24.89 -6.03
C GLY A 166 -4.53 -24.15 -4.86
N LYS A 167 -4.07 -22.91 -5.06
CA LYS A 167 -3.34 -22.15 -4.04
C LYS A 167 -4.29 -21.51 -3.03
N HIS A 168 -3.88 -21.50 -1.76
CA HIS A 168 -4.61 -20.81 -0.71
C HIS A 168 -4.80 -19.31 -1.01
N PHE A 169 -5.99 -18.77 -0.72
CA PHE A 169 -6.38 -17.39 -1.03
C PHE A 169 -5.34 -16.34 -0.61
N TYR A 170 -4.85 -16.38 0.63
CA TYR A 170 -3.83 -15.44 1.10
C TYR A 170 -2.49 -15.53 0.34
N LEU A 171 -2.10 -16.72 -0.13
CA LEU A 171 -0.92 -16.88 -0.97
C LEU A 171 -1.15 -16.24 -2.35
N VAL A 172 -2.34 -16.44 -2.92
CA VAL A 172 -2.74 -15.79 -4.18
C VAL A 172 -2.72 -14.27 -4.03
N MET A 173 -3.27 -13.72 -2.94
CA MET A 173 -3.25 -12.29 -2.70
C MET A 173 -1.83 -11.74 -2.52
N ASN A 174 -0.92 -12.48 -1.87
CA ASN A 174 0.50 -12.08 -1.83
C ASN A 174 1.13 -12.05 -3.23
N ASN A 175 0.78 -13.00 -4.11
CA ASN A 175 1.24 -12.99 -5.50
C ASN A 175 0.72 -11.76 -6.26
N VAL A 176 -0.55 -11.39 -6.04
CA VAL A 176 -1.16 -10.17 -6.61
C VAL A 176 -0.47 -8.92 -6.06
N SER A 177 -0.26 -8.81 -4.75
CA SER A 177 0.47 -7.69 -4.13
C SER A 177 1.89 -7.56 -4.68
N ASN A 178 2.59 -8.68 -4.90
CA ASN A 178 3.92 -8.68 -5.49
C ASN A 178 3.90 -8.19 -6.94
N LYS A 179 2.94 -8.67 -7.74
CA LYS A 179 2.74 -8.20 -9.12
C LYS A 179 2.47 -6.69 -9.13
N LEU A 180 1.57 -6.20 -8.27
CA LEU A 180 1.21 -4.79 -8.15
C LEU A 180 2.41 -3.93 -7.77
N LEU A 181 3.19 -4.35 -6.78
CA LEU A 181 4.41 -3.64 -6.37
C LEU A 181 5.44 -3.58 -7.52
N ARG A 182 5.61 -4.67 -8.27
CA ARG A 182 6.48 -4.67 -9.46
C ARG A 182 5.98 -3.69 -10.54
N THR A 183 4.67 -3.59 -10.75
CA THR A 183 4.07 -2.62 -11.66
C THR A 183 4.38 -1.19 -11.22
N VAL A 184 4.24 -0.87 -9.93
CA VAL A 184 4.61 0.46 -9.40
C VAL A 184 6.07 0.80 -9.72
N TYR A 185 7.01 -0.11 -9.43
CA TYR A 185 8.43 0.11 -9.74
C TYR A 185 8.69 0.25 -11.24
N ALA A 186 7.96 -0.47 -12.10
CA ALA A 186 8.09 -0.36 -13.54
C ALA A 186 7.66 1.03 -14.04
N VAL A 187 6.54 1.54 -13.54
CA VAL A 187 6.00 2.88 -13.85
C VAL A 187 6.92 3.99 -13.34
N ILE A 188 7.48 3.83 -12.15
CA ILE A 188 8.48 4.78 -11.62
C ILE A 188 9.75 4.78 -12.49
N LYS A 189 10.22 3.61 -12.92
CA LYS A 189 11.43 3.48 -13.74
C LYS A 189 11.21 4.00 -15.17
N SER A 190 10.05 3.74 -15.78
CA SER A 190 9.73 4.25 -17.12
C SER A 190 9.48 5.75 -17.11
N GLY A 191 9.05 6.31 -15.97
CA GLY A 191 8.64 7.70 -15.85
C GLY A 191 7.32 8.01 -16.58
N GLN A 192 6.63 6.98 -17.07
CA GLN A 192 5.36 7.08 -17.79
C GLN A 192 4.22 6.60 -16.90
N PRO A 193 3.07 7.31 -16.84
CA PRO A 193 1.90 6.88 -16.09
C PRO A 193 1.43 5.47 -16.48
N PHE A 194 0.80 4.78 -15.53
CA PHE A 194 0.26 3.45 -15.76
C PHE A 194 -0.86 3.50 -16.81
N ASP A 195 -0.70 2.71 -17.86
CA ASP A 195 -1.73 2.45 -18.85
C ASP A 195 -2.31 1.05 -18.63
N LYS A 196 -3.63 0.99 -18.42
CA LYS A 196 -4.38 -0.26 -18.22
C LYS A 196 -4.45 -1.11 -19.50
N ASN A 197 -4.32 -0.48 -20.67
CA ASN A 197 -4.38 -1.13 -21.96
C ASN A 197 -2.99 -1.40 -22.54
N TYR A 198 -1.93 -1.18 -21.76
CA TYR A 198 -0.56 -1.41 -22.21
C TYR A 198 -0.38 -2.86 -22.66
N VAL A 199 -0.08 -3.03 -23.94
CA VAL A 199 0.30 -4.31 -24.52
C VAL A 199 1.81 -4.41 -24.47
N GLN A 200 2.31 -5.38 -23.71
CA GLN A 200 3.75 -5.67 -23.71
C GLN A 200 4.14 -6.19 -25.09
N LEU A 201 4.89 -5.39 -25.84
CA LEU A 201 5.54 -5.82 -27.06
C LEU A 201 6.56 -6.92 -26.74
N ASP A 202 6.59 -7.97 -27.57
CA ASP A 202 7.57 -9.05 -27.43
C ASP A 202 8.98 -8.46 -27.58
N PRO A 203 9.85 -8.53 -26.56
CA PRO A 203 11.20 -7.99 -26.64
C PRO A 203 12.06 -8.59 -27.76
N ARG A 204 11.66 -9.75 -28.30
CA ARG A 204 12.32 -10.44 -29.41
C ARG A 204 11.86 -9.94 -30.77
N LYS A 205 10.67 -9.33 -30.85
CA LYS A 205 10.17 -8.68 -32.06
C LYS A 205 10.60 -7.22 -32.01
N LYS A 206 11.82 -6.92 -32.48
CA LYS A 206 12.16 -5.52 -32.81
C LYS A 206 11.13 -5.04 -33.83
N LEU A 207 10.56 -3.84 -33.63
CA LEU A 207 9.79 -3.20 -34.70
C LEU A 207 10.73 -3.10 -35.91
N GLU A 208 10.42 -3.81 -36.98
CA GLU A 208 10.84 -3.40 -38.32
C GLU A 208 10.11 -2.08 -38.57
N ILE A 209 10.80 -0.98 -38.29
CA ILE A 209 10.34 0.35 -38.64
C ILE A 209 10.60 0.49 -40.13
N LEU A 210 9.52 0.48 -40.93
CA LEU A 210 9.46 1.02 -42.28
C LEU A 210 9.44 2.56 -42.22
#